data_AF-A0A1Y1QRT9-F1
#
_entry.id   AF-A0A1Y1QRT9-F1
#
_cell.length_a   1.000
_cell.length_b   1.000
_cell.length_c   1.000
_cell.angle_alpha   90.00
_cell.angle_beta   90.00
_cell.angle_gamma   90.00
#
_symmetry.space_group_name_H-M   'P 1'
#
loop_
_entity.id
_entity.type
_entity.pdbx_description
1 polymer ?
#
loop_
_entity_poly.entity_id
_entity_poly.type
_entity_poly.pdbx_seq_one_letter_code
_entity_poly.pdbx_strand_id
1 'polypeptide(L)'
;MLSYIDWIIILIALIAMGIALLLFFLPTGDNTTQTALRDLRLQAEKDRKRIADVLEVTQHGAKDAESLVQKLRTQVNEVSQNYQTSQTKIEQAERIIERVSAAEHEMRDISTQLGERLQHLQSYWDEQLGDSIESVQRIKGKLKEGLEHVDDSLFRLRDQEKMAQGFTRKLIEHHQEQVQNQQENSRLSAAVHTRLEDMLKESSHLLEQMKRYQQDADAVFNSFSQEMSGLENQASEHFTGLFQTTDQARAELVAGLDESRQHLSDMRLREAQSDDLTRRIIQQFEQIDHLRVERISKTLDLTDQISTDLHNGVANARQMLATLERAVSDVSATLTDHPAPAVTPIKPLAFASVEPLAPVMPPDRTVSNIHSVTDDKALLDVLSDLAPADFPENAADMQRNLVSLRAYR
;
A
#
# COMPACT_ATOMS: atom_id res chain seq x y z
N MET A 1 72.15 155.41 9.34
CA MET A 1 72.96 156.05 8.27
C MET A 1 72.10 157.11 7.63
N LEU A 2 72.68 158.25 7.21
CA LEU A 2 71.95 159.53 7.04
C LEU A 2 70.73 159.44 6.12
N SER A 3 69.71 160.22 6.46
CA SER A 3 68.49 160.32 5.65
C SER A 3 68.70 161.27 4.48
N TYR A 4 68.00 161.02 3.37
CA TYR A 4 68.00 161.86 2.17
C TYR A 4 67.70 163.35 2.47
N ILE A 5 66.94 163.60 3.54
CA ILE A 5 66.56 164.94 4.02
C ILE A 5 67.76 165.76 4.51
N ASP A 6 68.74 165.15 5.19
CA ASP A 6 69.94 165.86 5.70
C ASP A 6 70.78 166.43 4.55
N TRP A 7 70.84 165.69 3.43
CA TRP A 7 71.63 166.06 2.26
C TRP A 7 71.06 167.31 1.55
N ILE A 8 69.75 167.46 1.53
CA ILE A 8 69.05 168.62 0.94
C ILE A 8 69.30 169.89 1.77
N ILE A 9 69.32 169.78 3.10
CA ILE A 9 69.57 170.92 4.01
C ILE A 9 70.98 171.48 3.81
N ILE A 10 71.98 170.60 3.67
CA ILE A 10 73.38 170.99 3.43
C ILE A 10 73.53 171.69 2.06
N LEU A 11 72.83 171.21 1.02
CA LEU A 11 72.87 171.80 -0.32
C LEU A 11 72.35 173.24 -0.33
N ILE A 12 71.24 173.52 0.37
CA ILE A 12 70.63 174.84 0.44
C ILE A 12 71.53 175.84 1.20
N ALA A 13 72.20 175.40 2.27
CA ALA A 13 73.12 176.24 3.04
C ALA A 13 74.33 176.73 2.22
N LEU A 14 74.89 175.87 1.35
CA LEU A 14 76.02 176.22 0.48
C LEU A 14 75.64 177.28 -0.58
N ILE A 15 74.45 177.18 -1.18
CA ILE A 15 73.98 178.13 -2.20
C ILE A 15 73.79 179.53 -1.60
N ALA A 16 73.22 179.62 -0.40
CA ALA A 16 73.05 180.90 0.30
C ALA A 16 74.39 181.60 0.60
N MET A 17 75.41 180.83 1.00
CA MET A 17 76.75 181.35 1.31
C MET A 17 77.45 181.93 0.07
N GLY A 18 77.30 181.27 -1.10
CA GLY A 18 77.87 181.76 -2.36
C GLY A 18 77.29 183.10 -2.84
N ILE A 19 75.98 183.30 -2.66
CA ILE A 19 75.29 184.54 -3.06
C ILE A 19 75.72 185.73 -2.18
N ALA A 20 75.86 185.51 -0.87
CA ALA A 20 76.28 186.56 0.07
C ALA A 20 77.70 187.09 -0.21
N LEU A 21 78.61 186.22 -0.66
CA LEU A 21 80.03 186.56 -0.86
C LEU A 21 80.26 187.36 -2.16
N LEU A 22 79.40 187.18 -3.17
CA LEU A 22 79.52 187.84 -4.48
C LEU A 22 79.05 189.32 -4.45
N LEU A 23 78.15 189.67 -3.53
CA LEU A 23 77.60 191.04 -3.39
C LEU A 23 78.57 192.08 -2.81
N PHE A 24 79.75 191.68 -2.33
CA PHE A 24 80.65 192.56 -1.56
C PHE A 24 81.67 193.36 -2.40
N PHE A 25 81.76 193.12 -3.71
CA PHE A 25 83.00 193.41 -4.47
C PHE A 25 82.93 194.45 -5.63
N LEU A 26 81.88 195.27 -5.75
CA LEU A 26 81.82 196.37 -6.75
C LEU A 26 81.75 197.78 -6.11
N PRO A 27 82.67 198.69 -6.45
CA PRO A 27 82.55 200.13 -6.16
C PRO A 27 81.69 200.87 -7.21
N THR A 28 81.46 202.17 -6.98
CA THR A 28 80.33 202.95 -7.52
C THR A 28 80.62 203.84 -8.74
N GLY A 29 79.61 204.01 -9.61
CA GLY A 29 79.50 205.05 -10.66
C GLY A 29 78.73 204.53 -11.88
N ASP A 30 77.86 205.26 -12.58
CA ASP A 30 77.35 206.64 -12.40
C ASP A 30 75.88 206.75 -12.94
N ASN A 31 75.27 207.93 -12.90
CA ASN A 31 73.82 208.16 -12.85
C ASN A 31 73.06 208.09 -14.20
N THR A 32 72.08 207.18 -14.30
CA THR A 32 70.95 207.23 -15.28
C THR A 32 69.60 206.78 -14.68
N THR A 33 69.39 207.03 -13.38
CA THR A 33 68.43 206.32 -12.51
C THR A 33 67.03 206.96 -12.37
N GLN A 34 66.36 207.33 -13.47
CA GLN A 34 64.96 207.83 -13.41
C GLN A 34 63.92 207.04 -14.24
N THR A 35 64.30 206.32 -15.29
CA THR A 35 63.34 205.50 -16.07
C THR A 35 63.10 204.12 -15.44
N ALA A 36 64.15 203.43 -15.02
CA ALA A 36 64.09 202.06 -14.48
C ALA A 36 63.20 201.89 -13.24
N LEU A 37 63.02 202.96 -12.45
CA LEU A 37 62.20 202.93 -11.22
C LEU A 37 60.68 202.80 -11.47
N ARG A 38 60.19 203.06 -12.69
CA ARG A 38 58.77 202.82 -13.03
C ARG A 38 58.52 201.36 -13.40
N ASP A 39 59.37 200.77 -14.24
CA ASP A 39 59.22 199.36 -14.64
C ASP A 39 59.43 198.40 -13.46
N LEU A 40 60.42 198.65 -12.58
CA LEU A 40 60.63 197.84 -11.38
C LEU A 40 59.40 197.75 -10.48
N ARG A 41 58.60 198.83 -10.39
CA ARG A 41 57.37 198.85 -9.58
C ARG A 41 56.24 198.05 -10.23
N LEU A 42 56.17 198.05 -11.56
CA LEU A 42 55.19 197.30 -12.35
C LEU A 42 55.55 195.80 -12.46
N GLN A 43 56.84 195.46 -12.39
CA GLN A 43 57.35 194.10 -12.26
C GLN A 43 56.95 193.48 -10.92
N ALA A 44 57.16 194.20 -9.81
CA ALA A 44 56.92 193.71 -8.46
C ALA A 44 55.46 193.32 -8.17
N GLU A 45 54.48 194.03 -8.75
CA GLU A 45 53.05 193.67 -8.59
C GLU A 45 52.66 192.40 -9.37
N LYS A 46 53.35 192.08 -10.48
CA LYS A 46 53.13 190.81 -11.21
C LYS A 46 53.65 189.61 -10.43
N ASP A 47 54.85 189.70 -9.86
CA ASP A 47 55.46 188.57 -9.15
C ASP A 47 54.75 188.27 -7.83
N ARG A 48 54.27 189.29 -7.10
CA ARG A 48 53.42 189.08 -5.92
C ARG A 48 52.17 188.25 -6.22
N LYS A 49 51.61 188.36 -7.44
CA LYS A 49 50.41 187.61 -7.83
C LYS A 49 50.73 186.15 -8.17
N ARG A 50 51.84 185.89 -8.88
CA ARG A 50 52.30 184.53 -9.21
C ARG A 50 52.63 183.67 -7.98
N ILE A 51 53.19 184.28 -6.93
CA ILE A 51 53.55 183.55 -5.70
C ILE A 51 52.29 183.04 -4.96
N ALA A 52 51.15 183.73 -5.07
CA ALA A 52 49.89 183.28 -4.47
C ALA A 52 49.35 182.02 -5.17
N ASP A 53 49.22 182.06 -6.51
CA ASP A 53 48.70 180.94 -7.32
C ASP A 53 49.52 179.65 -7.09
N VAL A 54 50.86 179.77 -7.03
CA VAL A 54 51.76 178.62 -6.79
C VAL A 54 51.57 178.01 -5.39
N LEU A 55 51.27 178.82 -4.38
CA LEU A 55 51.07 178.33 -3.01
C LEU A 55 49.80 177.46 -2.91
N GLU A 56 48.72 177.88 -3.55
CA GLU A 56 47.43 177.17 -3.55
C GLU A 56 47.48 175.82 -4.29
N VAL A 57 48.18 175.78 -5.44
CA VAL A 57 48.43 174.54 -6.19
C VAL A 57 49.28 173.56 -5.36
N THR A 58 50.32 174.06 -4.69
CA THR A 58 51.21 173.22 -3.86
C THR A 58 50.46 172.61 -2.66
N GLN A 59 49.53 173.36 -2.06
CA GLN A 59 48.72 172.87 -0.93
C GLN A 59 47.71 171.78 -1.34
N HIS A 60 47.18 171.81 -2.56
CA HIS A 60 46.33 170.74 -3.08
C HIS A 60 47.13 169.46 -3.40
N GLY A 61 48.28 169.58 -4.08
CA GLY A 61 49.12 168.44 -4.44
C GLY A 61 49.57 167.60 -3.24
N ALA A 62 49.78 168.22 -2.08
CA ALA A 62 50.11 167.53 -0.84
C ALA A 62 48.99 166.59 -0.34
N LYS A 63 47.72 167.00 -0.45
CA LYS A 63 46.56 166.21 0.02
C LYS A 63 46.29 164.99 -0.85
N ASP A 64 46.40 165.13 -2.16
CA ASP A 64 46.16 164.01 -3.09
C ASP A 64 47.18 162.89 -2.90
N ALA A 65 48.45 163.24 -2.69
CA ALA A 65 49.52 162.29 -2.39
C ALA A 65 49.25 161.49 -1.10
N GLU A 66 48.79 162.16 -0.04
CA GLU A 66 48.46 161.49 1.23
C GLU A 66 47.28 160.51 1.07
N SER A 67 46.28 160.85 0.24
CA SER A 67 45.16 159.94 -0.09
C SER A 67 45.59 158.69 -0.86
N LEU A 68 46.59 158.81 -1.76
CA LEU A 68 47.14 157.70 -2.53
C LEU A 68 47.96 156.74 -1.64
N VAL A 69 48.74 157.28 -0.70
CA VAL A 69 49.50 156.48 0.27
C VAL A 69 48.58 155.65 1.17
N GLN A 70 47.42 156.19 1.58
CA GLN A 70 46.42 155.41 2.33
C GLN A 70 45.84 154.26 1.49
N LYS A 71 45.44 154.52 0.23
CA LYS A 71 44.89 153.49 -0.67
C LYS A 71 45.90 152.37 -0.97
N LEU A 72 47.17 152.71 -1.16
CA LEU A 72 48.25 151.73 -1.33
C LEU A 72 48.42 150.86 -0.07
N ARG A 73 48.39 151.44 1.14
CA ARG A 73 48.46 150.67 2.39
C ARG A 73 47.31 149.68 2.54
N THR A 74 46.08 150.07 2.20
CA THR A 74 44.94 149.14 2.27
C THR A 74 45.07 147.98 1.29
N GLN A 75 45.46 148.25 0.04
CA GLN A 75 45.65 147.20 -0.97
C GLN A 75 46.80 146.23 -0.64
N VAL A 76 47.92 146.73 -0.12
CA VAL A 76 49.06 145.88 0.28
C VAL A 76 48.68 144.94 1.44
N ASN A 77 47.93 145.43 2.43
CA ASN A 77 47.45 144.60 3.54
C ASN A 77 46.48 143.52 3.06
N GLU A 78 45.53 143.86 2.18
CA GLU A 78 44.56 142.93 1.61
C GLU A 78 45.22 141.83 0.78
N VAL A 79 46.21 142.19 -0.05
CA VAL A 79 47.01 141.20 -0.82
C VAL A 79 47.82 140.29 0.11
N SER A 80 48.40 140.82 1.19
CA SER A 80 49.16 140.03 2.17
C SER A 80 48.27 138.99 2.89
N GLN A 81 47.07 139.40 3.31
CA GLN A 81 46.09 138.52 3.97
C GLN A 81 45.56 137.43 3.01
N ASN A 82 45.33 137.78 1.73
CA ASN A 82 44.94 136.83 0.70
C ASN A 82 46.06 135.81 0.37
N TYR A 83 47.34 136.20 0.46
CA TYR A 83 48.46 135.28 0.26
C TYR A 83 48.55 134.22 1.37
N GLN A 84 48.45 134.63 2.64
CA GLN A 84 48.47 133.70 3.79
C GLN A 84 47.27 132.73 3.81
N THR A 85 46.09 133.22 3.44
CA THR A 85 44.88 132.37 3.32
C THR A 85 44.87 131.49 2.06
N SER A 86 45.80 131.71 1.12
CA SER A 86 46.06 130.80 0.00
C SER A 86 46.97 129.64 0.42
N GLN A 87 48.10 129.93 1.10
CA GLN A 87 49.03 128.90 1.57
C GLN A 87 48.36 127.88 2.50
N THR A 88 47.55 128.34 3.47
CA THR A 88 46.84 127.44 4.39
C THR A 88 45.78 126.56 3.70
N LYS A 89 45.25 126.96 2.54
CA LYS A 89 44.37 126.12 1.70
C LYS A 89 45.16 125.07 0.91
N ILE A 90 46.37 125.40 0.46
CA ILE A 90 47.27 124.44 -0.22
C ILE A 90 47.68 123.33 0.75
N GLU A 91 48.13 123.68 1.97
CA GLU A 91 48.44 122.69 3.01
C GLU A 91 47.25 121.80 3.39
N GLN A 92 46.02 122.34 3.35
CA GLN A 92 44.80 121.56 3.58
C GLN A 92 44.49 120.63 2.40
N ALA A 93 44.69 121.09 1.16
CA ALA A 93 44.53 120.28 -0.03
C ALA A 93 45.53 119.12 -0.09
N GLU A 94 46.81 119.35 0.25
CA GLU A 94 47.85 118.31 0.31
C GLU A 94 47.47 117.23 1.33
N ARG A 95 47.07 117.61 2.55
CA ARG A 95 46.60 116.66 3.58
C ARG A 95 45.31 115.92 3.20
N ILE A 96 44.49 116.49 2.31
CA ILE A 96 43.31 115.80 1.75
C ILE A 96 43.75 114.80 0.67
N ILE A 97 44.67 115.17 -0.21
CA ILE A 97 45.23 114.30 -1.26
C ILE A 97 45.94 113.09 -0.64
N GLU A 98 46.75 113.30 0.41
CA GLU A 98 47.43 112.22 1.14
C GLU A 98 46.43 111.24 1.75
N ARG A 99 45.35 111.74 2.38
CA ARG A 99 44.27 110.91 2.93
C ARG A 99 43.47 110.17 1.85
N VAL A 100 43.22 110.80 0.71
CA VAL A 100 42.55 110.17 -0.44
C VAL A 100 43.43 109.08 -1.04
N SER A 101 44.75 109.28 -1.16
CA SER A 101 45.69 108.27 -1.65
C SER A 101 45.81 107.08 -0.69
N ALA A 102 45.85 107.34 0.63
CA ALA A 102 45.80 106.28 1.64
C ALA A 102 44.49 105.47 1.57
N ALA A 103 43.34 106.15 1.45
CA ALA A 103 42.04 105.50 1.31
C ALA A 103 41.89 104.75 -0.04
N GLU A 104 42.48 105.23 -1.14
CA GLU A 104 42.54 104.51 -2.41
C GLU A 104 43.36 103.22 -2.28
N HIS A 105 44.49 103.27 -1.56
CA HIS A 105 45.31 102.10 -1.30
C HIS A 105 44.59 101.07 -0.41
N GLU A 106 43.92 101.52 0.65
CA GLU A 106 43.08 100.68 1.52
C GLU A 106 41.90 100.07 0.75
N MET A 107 41.19 100.85 -0.07
CA MET A 107 40.14 100.33 -0.96
C MET A 107 40.67 99.31 -1.97
N ARG A 108 41.91 99.49 -2.47
CA ARG A 108 42.54 98.54 -3.38
C ARG A 108 42.90 97.23 -2.69
N ASP A 109 43.44 97.29 -1.48
CA ASP A 109 43.76 96.10 -0.66
C ASP A 109 42.50 95.33 -0.24
N ILE A 110 41.47 96.05 0.22
CA ILE A 110 40.14 95.49 0.49
C ILE A 110 39.55 94.85 -0.78
N SER A 111 39.71 95.46 -1.95
CA SER A 111 39.24 94.91 -3.24
C SER A 111 39.97 93.60 -3.59
N THR A 112 41.30 93.52 -3.40
CA THR A 112 42.04 92.27 -3.59
C THR A 112 41.66 91.20 -2.57
N GLN A 113 41.47 91.54 -1.30
CA GLN A 113 41.01 90.61 -0.27
C GLN A 113 39.57 90.12 -0.53
N LEU A 114 38.69 90.98 -1.04
CA LEU A 114 37.35 90.59 -1.48
C LEU A 114 37.41 89.67 -2.70
N GLY A 115 38.32 89.92 -3.66
CA GLY A 115 38.56 89.03 -4.80
C GLY A 115 39.01 87.64 -4.36
N GLU A 116 40.01 87.55 -3.47
CA GLU A 116 40.49 86.29 -2.90
C GLU A 116 39.37 85.54 -2.14
N ARG A 117 38.63 86.25 -1.28
CA ARG A 117 37.50 85.65 -0.53
C ARG A 117 36.36 85.19 -1.44
N LEU A 118 36.06 85.93 -2.51
CA LEU A 118 35.01 85.58 -3.46
C LEU A 118 35.43 84.36 -4.29
N GLN A 119 36.70 84.30 -4.72
CA GLN A 119 37.27 83.11 -5.36
C GLN A 119 37.26 81.89 -4.41
N HIS A 120 37.62 82.07 -3.14
CA HIS A 120 37.59 80.99 -2.16
C HIS A 120 36.15 80.51 -1.89
N LEU A 121 35.20 81.42 -1.67
CA LEU A 121 33.78 81.10 -1.54
C LEU A 121 33.23 80.39 -2.78
N GLN A 122 33.62 80.82 -3.99
CA GLN A 122 33.25 80.11 -5.21
C GLN A 122 33.82 78.69 -5.20
N SER A 123 35.12 78.51 -4.94
CA SER A 123 35.73 77.17 -4.92
C SER A 123 35.09 76.25 -3.88
N TYR A 124 34.74 76.78 -2.70
CA TYR A 124 34.03 76.04 -1.64
C TYR A 124 32.61 75.64 -2.07
N TRP A 125 31.87 76.53 -2.75
CA TRP A 125 30.54 76.19 -3.26
C TRP A 125 30.60 75.23 -4.46
N ASP A 126 31.58 75.37 -5.36
CA ASP A 126 31.79 74.45 -6.47
C ASP A 126 32.20 73.05 -5.97
N GLU A 127 33.03 72.96 -4.92
CA GLU A 127 33.38 71.71 -4.22
C GLU A 127 32.17 71.10 -3.49
N GLN A 128 31.44 71.87 -2.69
CA GLN A 128 30.24 71.40 -1.97
C GLN A 128 29.11 70.99 -2.93
N LEU A 129 28.96 71.66 -4.07
CA LEU A 129 28.03 71.25 -5.14
C LEU A 129 28.52 70.00 -5.86
N GLY A 130 29.83 69.85 -6.10
CA GLY A 130 30.45 68.63 -6.64
C GLY A 130 30.17 67.41 -5.77
N ASP A 131 30.49 67.49 -4.48
CA ASP A 131 30.21 66.45 -3.47
C ASP A 131 28.72 66.14 -3.37
N SER A 132 27.86 67.16 -3.38
CA SER A 132 26.41 66.99 -3.38
C SER A 132 25.92 66.24 -4.63
N ILE A 133 26.37 66.65 -5.82
CA ILE A 133 26.04 65.99 -7.10
C ILE A 133 26.54 64.54 -7.11
N GLU A 134 27.77 64.28 -6.65
CA GLU A 134 28.30 62.91 -6.61
C GLU A 134 27.54 62.05 -5.58
N SER A 135 27.20 62.60 -4.41
CA SER A 135 26.38 61.90 -3.42
C SER A 135 24.99 61.53 -3.98
N VAL A 136 24.35 62.44 -4.72
CA VAL A 136 23.07 62.21 -5.40
C VAL A 136 23.22 61.15 -6.51
N GLN A 137 24.32 61.14 -7.26
CA GLN A 137 24.62 60.09 -8.23
C GLN A 137 24.84 58.73 -7.57
N ARG A 138 25.62 58.66 -6.49
CA ARG A 138 25.84 57.45 -5.68
C ARG A 138 24.52 56.91 -5.10
N ILE A 139 23.65 57.79 -4.56
CA ILE A 139 22.32 57.43 -4.04
C ILE A 139 21.41 56.93 -5.16
N LYS A 140 21.38 57.61 -6.32
CA LYS A 140 20.62 57.18 -7.50
C LYS A 140 21.09 55.82 -8.03
N GLY A 141 22.40 55.58 -8.03
CA GLY A 141 23.00 54.29 -8.36
C GLY A 141 22.52 53.18 -7.43
N LYS A 142 22.70 53.36 -6.12
CA LYS A 142 22.25 52.41 -5.09
C LYS A 142 20.73 52.19 -5.08
N LEU A 143 19.93 53.22 -5.41
CA LEU A 143 18.48 53.08 -5.53
C LEU A 143 18.09 52.28 -6.78
N LYS A 144 18.79 52.44 -7.91
CA LYS A 144 18.58 51.60 -9.10
C LYS A 144 18.98 50.15 -8.81
N GLU A 145 20.16 49.93 -8.24
CA GLU A 145 20.67 48.62 -7.85
C GLU A 145 19.75 47.91 -6.84
N GLY A 146 19.27 48.65 -5.84
CA GLY A 146 18.30 48.14 -4.85
C GLY A 146 16.94 47.82 -5.47
N LEU A 147 16.45 48.63 -6.42
CA LEU A 147 15.20 48.36 -7.14
C LEU A 147 15.33 47.13 -8.05
N GLU A 148 16.46 47.00 -8.73
CA GLU A 148 16.81 45.85 -9.60
C GLU A 148 16.92 44.57 -8.76
N HIS A 149 17.56 44.62 -7.59
CA HIS A 149 17.59 43.50 -6.64
C HIS A 149 16.21 43.15 -6.05
N VAL A 150 15.36 44.14 -5.79
CA VAL A 150 13.98 43.92 -5.34
C VAL A 150 13.14 43.24 -6.43
N ASP A 151 13.22 43.69 -7.68
CA ASP A 151 12.50 43.05 -8.81
C ASP A 151 12.98 41.60 -9.03
N ASP A 152 14.29 41.38 -8.96
CA ASP A 152 14.90 40.04 -9.03
C ASP A 152 14.43 39.13 -7.86
N SER A 153 14.27 39.70 -6.65
CA SER A 153 13.70 38.99 -5.49
C SER A 153 12.21 38.69 -5.65
N LEU A 154 11.43 39.59 -6.25
CA LEU A 154 10.00 39.40 -6.52
C LEU A 154 9.77 38.34 -7.59
N PHE A 155 10.63 38.29 -8.62
CA PHE A 155 10.63 37.23 -9.62
C PHE A 155 10.91 35.87 -8.98
N ARG A 156 11.97 35.77 -8.15
CA ARG A 156 12.31 34.54 -7.40
C ARG A 156 11.19 34.11 -6.45
N LEU A 157 10.55 35.04 -5.75
CA LEU A 157 9.43 34.76 -4.85
C LEU A 157 8.20 34.26 -5.62
N ARG A 158 7.91 34.83 -6.80
CA ARG A 158 6.84 34.37 -7.70
C ARG A 158 7.09 32.96 -8.25
N ASP A 159 8.34 32.64 -8.61
CA ASP A 159 8.68 31.28 -9.03
C ASP A 159 8.64 30.29 -7.84
N GLN A 160 9.03 30.69 -6.64
CA GLN A 160 8.83 29.90 -5.42
C GLN A 160 7.34 29.67 -5.11
N GLU A 161 6.48 30.68 -5.27
CA GLU A 161 5.03 30.56 -5.14
C GLU A 161 4.48 29.54 -6.15
N LYS A 162 4.86 29.66 -7.42
CA LYS A 162 4.47 28.74 -8.49
C LYS A 162 4.95 27.30 -8.23
N MET A 163 6.15 27.13 -7.68
CA MET A 163 6.63 25.82 -7.21
C MET A 163 5.80 25.30 -6.02
N ALA A 164 5.50 26.14 -5.03
CA ALA A 164 4.70 25.76 -3.86
C ALA A 164 3.25 25.38 -4.24
N GLN A 165 2.62 26.11 -5.16
CA GLN A 165 1.34 25.75 -5.76
C GLN A 165 1.43 24.40 -6.50
N GLY A 166 2.51 24.18 -7.25
CA GLY A 166 2.79 22.90 -7.95
C GLY A 166 2.99 21.72 -6.99
N PHE A 167 3.74 21.90 -5.90
CA PHE A 167 3.90 20.90 -4.84
C PHE A 167 2.59 20.63 -4.11
N THR A 168 1.80 21.67 -3.80
CA THR A 168 0.48 21.54 -3.16
C THR A 168 -0.47 20.74 -4.05
N ARG A 169 -0.50 21.01 -5.36
CA ARG A 169 -1.29 20.22 -6.33
C ARG A 169 -0.85 18.75 -6.35
N LYS A 170 0.45 18.47 -6.46
CA LYS A 170 0.99 17.10 -6.43
C LYS A 170 0.72 16.37 -5.12
N LEU A 171 0.72 17.09 -3.99
CA LEU A 171 0.40 16.54 -2.68
C LEU A 171 -1.08 16.14 -2.59
N ILE A 172 -1.99 16.97 -3.12
CA ILE A 172 -3.42 16.66 -3.21
C ILE A 172 -3.66 15.47 -4.15
N GLU A 173 -3.00 15.45 -5.31
CA GLU A 173 -3.05 14.38 -6.32
C GLU A 173 -2.59 13.04 -5.73
N HIS A 174 -1.39 12.99 -5.13
CA HIS A 174 -0.89 11.79 -4.43
C HIS A 174 -1.75 11.40 -3.22
N HIS A 175 -2.35 12.35 -2.49
CA HIS A 175 -3.25 12.03 -1.39
C HIS A 175 -4.57 11.42 -1.89
N GLN A 176 -5.10 11.90 -3.02
CA GLN A 176 -6.27 11.33 -3.68
C GLN A 176 -5.97 9.92 -4.22
N GLU A 177 -4.82 9.72 -4.86
CA GLU A 177 -4.33 8.38 -5.25
C GLU A 177 -4.18 7.47 -4.02
N GLN A 178 -3.62 7.96 -2.91
CA GLN A 178 -3.46 7.18 -1.67
C GLN A 178 -4.82 6.78 -1.09
N VAL A 179 -5.81 7.68 -1.06
CA VAL A 179 -7.17 7.40 -0.59
C VAL A 179 -7.86 6.38 -1.50
N GLN A 180 -7.73 6.50 -2.83
CA GLN A 180 -8.25 5.50 -3.76
C GLN A 180 -7.59 4.13 -3.55
N ASN A 181 -6.26 4.08 -3.43
CA ASN A 181 -5.53 2.83 -3.15
C ASN A 181 -5.93 2.21 -1.79
N GLN A 182 -6.23 3.02 -0.78
CA GLN A 182 -6.76 2.54 0.51
C GLN A 182 -8.20 2.00 0.39
N GLN A 183 -9.05 2.64 -0.44
CA GLN A 183 -10.41 2.17 -0.72
C GLN A 183 -10.43 0.89 -1.57
N GLU A 184 -9.52 0.76 -2.53
CA GLU A 184 -9.37 -0.45 -3.34
C GLU A 184 -8.79 -1.60 -2.50
N ASN A 185 -7.83 -1.33 -1.60
CA ASN A 185 -7.31 -2.31 -0.67
C ASN A 185 -8.35 -2.76 0.37
N SER A 186 -9.20 -1.86 0.89
CA SER A 186 -10.28 -2.26 1.80
C SER A 186 -11.36 -3.08 1.09
N ARG A 187 -11.69 -2.74 -0.17
CA ARG A 187 -12.57 -3.53 -1.04
C ARG A 187 -11.98 -4.92 -1.35
N LEU A 188 -10.68 -4.99 -1.64
CA LEU A 188 -9.98 -6.25 -1.87
C LEU A 188 -9.93 -7.10 -0.60
N SER A 189 -9.66 -6.49 0.55
CA SER A 189 -9.66 -7.16 1.86
C SER A 189 -11.04 -7.73 2.20
N ALA A 190 -12.12 -6.99 1.92
CA ALA A 190 -13.49 -7.49 2.05
C ALA A 190 -13.77 -8.66 1.11
N ALA A 191 -13.38 -8.57 -0.17
CA ALA A 191 -13.56 -9.65 -1.14
C ALA A 191 -12.74 -10.92 -0.80
N VAL A 192 -11.53 -10.76 -0.25
CA VAL A 192 -10.73 -11.86 0.29
C VAL A 192 -11.39 -12.47 1.53
N HIS A 193 -11.95 -11.66 2.43
CA HIS A 193 -12.67 -12.14 3.60
C HIS A 193 -13.91 -12.96 3.21
N THR A 194 -14.76 -12.46 2.30
CA THR A 194 -15.91 -13.21 1.77
C THR A 194 -15.46 -14.51 1.11
N ARG A 195 -14.39 -14.49 0.30
CA ARG A 195 -13.87 -15.71 -0.34
C ARG A 195 -13.31 -16.73 0.67
N LEU A 196 -12.73 -16.29 1.78
CA LEU A 196 -12.32 -17.16 2.88
C LEU A 196 -13.53 -17.71 3.65
N GLU A 197 -14.56 -16.90 3.86
CA GLU A 197 -15.82 -17.32 4.48
C GLU A 197 -16.54 -18.38 3.63
N ASP A 198 -16.57 -18.20 2.31
CA ASP A 198 -17.16 -19.16 1.37
C ASP A 198 -16.31 -20.44 1.27
N MET A 199 -14.99 -20.34 1.27
CA MET A 199 -14.09 -21.50 1.36
C MET A 199 -14.25 -22.25 2.70
N LEU A 200 -14.49 -21.55 3.80
CA LEU A 200 -14.80 -22.16 5.09
C LEU A 200 -16.14 -22.90 5.04
N LYS A 201 -17.20 -22.31 4.46
CA LYS A 201 -18.49 -22.99 4.23
C LYS A 201 -18.33 -24.23 3.35
N GLU A 202 -17.57 -24.15 2.26
CA GLU A 202 -17.28 -25.27 1.36
C GLU A 202 -16.51 -26.38 2.08
N SER A 203 -15.49 -26.04 2.87
CA SER A 203 -14.72 -27.01 3.66
C SER A 203 -15.57 -27.68 4.75
N SER A 204 -16.47 -26.94 5.41
CA SER A 204 -17.43 -27.46 6.38
C SER A 204 -18.44 -28.43 5.73
N HIS A 205 -18.96 -28.07 4.56
CA HIS A 205 -19.81 -28.94 3.75
C HIS A 205 -19.08 -30.22 3.30
N LEU A 206 -17.81 -30.11 2.90
CA LEU A 206 -16.98 -31.26 2.52
C LEU A 206 -16.68 -32.18 3.71
N LEU A 207 -16.42 -31.64 4.91
CA LEU A 207 -16.27 -32.43 6.13
C LEU A 207 -17.56 -33.16 6.51
N GLU A 208 -18.71 -32.49 6.40
CA GLU A 208 -20.03 -33.10 6.61
C GLU A 208 -20.34 -34.19 5.55
N GLN A 209 -19.91 -34.01 4.29
CA GLN A 209 -19.97 -35.06 3.27
C GLN A 209 -19.04 -36.23 3.58
N MET A 210 -17.80 -35.99 4.00
CA MET A 210 -16.86 -37.06 4.39
C MET A 210 -17.39 -37.85 5.60
N LYS A 211 -18.00 -37.18 6.58
CA LYS A 211 -18.64 -37.82 7.73
C LYS A 211 -19.80 -38.72 7.30
N ARG A 212 -20.62 -38.30 6.33
CA ARG A 212 -21.69 -39.13 5.75
C ARG A 212 -21.13 -40.34 4.99
N TYR A 213 -20.12 -40.14 4.13
CA TYR A 213 -19.46 -41.25 3.45
C TYR A 213 -18.77 -42.23 4.42
N GLN A 214 -18.26 -41.75 5.56
CA GLN A 214 -17.79 -42.63 6.63
C GLN A 214 -18.95 -43.42 7.24
N GLN A 215 -20.07 -42.78 7.59
CA GLN A 215 -21.25 -43.48 8.13
C GLN A 215 -21.84 -44.50 7.14
N ASP A 216 -21.88 -44.19 5.84
CA ASP A 216 -22.30 -45.11 4.79
C ASP A 216 -21.32 -46.29 4.64
N ALA A 217 -20.01 -46.04 4.71
CA ALA A 217 -18.98 -47.08 4.65
C ALA A 217 -19.00 -47.98 5.90
N ASP A 218 -19.16 -47.41 7.10
CA ASP A 218 -19.31 -48.13 8.36
C ASP A 218 -20.60 -48.98 8.33
N ALA A 219 -21.70 -48.47 7.76
CA ALA A 219 -22.95 -49.23 7.59
C ALA A 219 -22.78 -50.42 6.64
N VAL A 220 -22.15 -50.21 5.48
CA VAL A 220 -21.85 -51.29 4.51
C VAL A 220 -20.86 -52.31 5.06
N PHE A 221 -19.86 -51.88 5.83
CA PHE A 221 -18.92 -52.78 6.51
C PHE A 221 -19.63 -53.63 7.56
N ASN A 222 -20.52 -53.04 8.37
CA ASN A 222 -21.31 -53.77 9.35
C ASN A 222 -22.27 -54.77 8.70
N SER A 223 -22.96 -54.40 7.62
CA SER A 223 -23.84 -55.35 6.90
C SER A 223 -23.05 -56.49 6.26
N PHE A 224 -21.91 -56.20 5.63
CA PHE A 224 -21.02 -57.23 5.07
C PHE A 224 -20.46 -58.15 6.16
N SER A 225 -20.06 -57.61 7.32
CA SER A 225 -19.58 -58.41 8.45
C SER A 225 -20.68 -59.29 9.05
N GLN A 226 -21.93 -58.81 9.06
CA GLN A 226 -23.09 -59.59 9.50
C GLN A 226 -23.46 -60.69 8.50
N GLU A 227 -23.44 -60.41 7.19
CA GLU A 227 -23.63 -61.41 6.13
C GLU A 227 -22.53 -62.49 6.18
N MET A 228 -21.27 -62.09 6.30
CA MET A 228 -20.13 -63.01 6.42
C MET A 228 -20.25 -63.90 7.67
N SER A 229 -20.60 -63.34 8.83
CA SER A 229 -20.85 -64.13 10.04
C SER A 229 -22.05 -65.07 9.87
N GLY A 230 -23.10 -64.65 9.14
CA GLY A 230 -24.21 -65.52 8.76
C GLY A 230 -23.77 -66.71 7.91
N LEU A 231 -22.91 -66.48 6.91
CA LEU A 231 -22.34 -67.53 6.06
C LEU A 231 -21.38 -68.46 6.82
N GLU A 232 -20.58 -67.94 7.75
CA GLU A 232 -19.71 -68.74 8.63
C GLU A 232 -20.53 -69.64 9.55
N ASN A 233 -21.61 -69.13 10.16
CA ASN A 233 -22.53 -69.93 10.95
C ASN A 233 -23.22 -71.00 10.10
N GLN A 234 -23.74 -70.64 8.92
CA GLN A 234 -24.38 -71.61 8.01
C GLN A 234 -23.39 -72.69 7.54
N ALA A 235 -22.13 -72.33 7.26
CA ALA A 235 -21.09 -73.30 6.93
C ALA A 235 -20.78 -74.24 8.11
N SER A 236 -20.69 -73.69 9.33
CA SER A 236 -20.49 -74.47 10.56
C SER A 236 -21.64 -75.46 10.82
N GLU A 237 -22.89 -75.04 10.62
CA GLU A 237 -24.08 -75.91 10.69
C GLU A 237 -24.01 -77.02 9.63
N HIS A 238 -23.71 -76.68 8.37
CA HIS A 238 -23.55 -77.68 7.29
C HIS A 238 -22.42 -78.67 7.58
N PHE A 239 -21.25 -78.22 8.06
CA PHE A 239 -20.16 -79.12 8.45
C PHE A 239 -20.58 -80.02 9.61
N THR A 240 -21.24 -79.49 10.64
CA THR A 240 -21.73 -80.26 11.79
C THR A 240 -22.74 -81.33 11.36
N GLY A 241 -23.69 -80.97 10.51
CA GLY A 241 -24.66 -81.91 9.92
C GLY A 241 -24.00 -82.96 9.02
N LEU A 242 -22.99 -82.59 8.24
CA LEU A 242 -22.21 -83.55 7.42
C LEU A 242 -21.39 -84.51 8.28
N PHE A 243 -20.78 -84.05 9.38
CA PHE A 243 -20.10 -84.95 10.33
C PHE A 243 -21.10 -85.89 11.00
N GLN A 244 -22.21 -85.39 11.53
CA GLN A 244 -23.23 -86.20 12.19
C GLN A 244 -23.85 -87.26 11.26
N THR A 245 -24.17 -86.89 10.01
CA THR A 245 -24.70 -87.84 9.02
C THR A 245 -23.64 -88.84 8.54
N THR A 246 -22.36 -88.44 8.46
CA THR A 246 -21.25 -89.35 8.14
C THR A 246 -21.00 -90.35 9.27
N ASP A 247 -21.02 -89.91 10.54
CA ASP A 247 -20.86 -90.80 11.68
C ASP A 247 -22.09 -91.72 11.87
N GLN A 248 -23.30 -91.25 11.57
CA GLN A 248 -24.49 -92.11 11.50
C GLN A 248 -24.33 -93.18 10.39
N ALA A 249 -24.01 -92.79 9.16
CA ALA A 249 -23.80 -93.72 8.05
C ALA A 249 -22.67 -94.72 8.36
N ARG A 250 -21.63 -94.29 9.07
CA ARG A 250 -20.54 -95.14 9.56
C ARG A 250 -21.02 -96.13 10.62
N ALA A 251 -21.87 -95.71 11.56
CA ALA A 251 -22.48 -96.59 12.55
C ALA A 251 -23.41 -97.63 11.92
N GLU A 252 -24.24 -97.22 10.94
CA GLU A 252 -25.10 -98.10 10.15
C GLU A 252 -24.29 -99.12 9.33
N LEU A 253 -23.20 -98.69 8.69
CA LEU A 253 -22.29 -99.58 7.96
C LEU A 253 -21.57 -100.57 8.89
N VAL A 254 -21.19 -100.17 10.11
CA VAL A 254 -20.62 -101.09 11.10
C VAL A 254 -21.67 -102.10 11.56
N ALA A 255 -22.88 -101.65 11.89
CA ALA A 255 -23.97 -102.52 12.31
C ALA A 255 -24.35 -103.55 11.23
N GLY A 256 -24.51 -103.13 9.97
CA GLY A 256 -24.78 -104.04 8.86
C GLY A 256 -23.62 -104.99 8.52
N LEU A 257 -22.38 -104.59 8.81
CA LEU A 257 -21.20 -105.47 8.66
C LEU A 257 -21.16 -106.53 9.78
N ASP A 258 -21.54 -106.17 11.01
CA ASP A 258 -21.66 -107.13 12.12
C ASP A 258 -22.89 -108.05 11.98
N GLU A 259 -24.01 -107.56 11.45
CA GLU A 259 -25.15 -108.39 11.02
C GLU A 259 -24.72 -109.40 9.94
N SER A 260 -23.97 -108.94 8.92
CA SER A 260 -23.43 -109.80 7.87
C SER A 260 -22.46 -110.86 8.41
N ARG A 261 -21.60 -110.50 9.39
CA ARG A 261 -20.75 -111.46 10.12
C ARG A 261 -21.58 -112.49 10.89
N GLN A 262 -22.64 -112.06 11.58
CA GLN A 262 -23.53 -112.96 12.32
C GLN A 262 -24.25 -113.92 11.37
N HIS A 263 -24.83 -113.42 10.28
CA HIS A 263 -25.48 -114.24 9.25
C HIS A 263 -24.51 -115.24 8.59
N LEU A 264 -23.25 -114.85 8.35
CA LEU A 264 -22.21 -115.79 7.89
C LEU A 264 -21.84 -116.84 8.94
N SER A 265 -21.93 -116.53 10.24
CA SER A 265 -21.73 -117.52 11.30
C SER A 265 -22.90 -118.51 11.42
N ASP A 266 -24.15 -118.04 11.25
CA ASP A 266 -25.34 -118.88 11.19
C ASP A 266 -25.37 -119.76 9.94
N MET A 267 -24.95 -119.24 8.79
CA MET A 267 -24.73 -120.01 7.56
C MET A 267 -23.74 -121.15 7.80
N ARG A 268 -22.58 -120.87 8.39
CA ARG A 268 -21.56 -121.90 8.72
C ARG A 268 -22.05 -122.91 9.76
N LEU A 269 -22.89 -122.49 10.72
CA LEU A 269 -23.49 -123.40 11.69
C LEU A 269 -24.48 -124.36 11.01
N ARG A 270 -25.31 -123.85 10.09
CA ARG A 270 -26.23 -124.67 9.27
C ARG A 270 -25.48 -125.58 8.30
N GLU A 271 -24.39 -125.10 7.70
CA GLU A 271 -23.48 -125.87 6.86
C GLU A 271 -22.87 -127.04 7.65
N ALA A 272 -22.30 -126.79 8.84
CA ALA A 272 -21.78 -127.83 9.71
C ALA A 272 -22.85 -128.85 10.19
N GLN A 273 -24.09 -128.40 10.42
CA GLN A 273 -25.22 -129.29 10.71
C GLN A 273 -25.64 -130.13 9.49
N SER A 274 -25.59 -129.55 8.29
CA SER A 274 -25.85 -130.23 7.02
C SER A 274 -24.75 -131.26 6.71
N ASP A 275 -23.50 -130.95 7.04
CA ASP A 275 -22.34 -131.84 6.93
C ASP A 275 -22.47 -133.05 7.87
N ASP A 276 -22.87 -132.82 9.12
CA ASP A 276 -23.12 -133.89 10.09
C ASP A 276 -24.33 -134.75 9.69
N LEU A 277 -25.42 -134.14 9.20
CA LEU A 277 -26.54 -134.87 8.59
C LEU A 277 -26.09 -135.71 7.39
N THR A 278 -25.25 -135.17 6.50
CA THR A 278 -24.72 -135.89 5.34
C THR A 278 -23.86 -137.07 5.76
N ARG A 279 -22.99 -136.91 6.76
CA ARG A 279 -22.20 -138.00 7.35
C ARG A 279 -23.08 -139.09 7.98
N ARG A 280 -24.13 -138.71 8.72
CA ARG A 280 -25.12 -139.66 9.28
C ARG A 280 -25.87 -140.42 8.19
N ILE A 281 -26.25 -139.73 7.10
CA ILE A 281 -26.91 -140.36 5.94
C ILE A 281 -25.98 -141.38 5.27
N ILE A 282 -24.70 -141.04 5.07
CA ILE A 282 -23.70 -141.97 4.51
C ILE A 282 -23.52 -143.18 5.44
N GLN A 283 -23.35 -142.97 6.75
CA GLN A 283 -23.23 -144.07 7.73
C GLN A 283 -24.49 -144.95 7.81
N GLN A 284 -25.68 -144.38 7.63
CA GLN A 284 -26.92 -145.15 7.52
C GLN A 284 -27.01 -145.92 6.20
N PHE A 285 -26.51 -145.36 5.10
CA PHE A 285 -26.47 -146.03 3.80
C PHE A 285 -25.50 -147.21 3.80
N GLU A 286 -24.31 -147.08 4.42
CA GLU A 286 -23.36 -148.18 4.66
C GLU A 286 -23.97 -149.33 5.50
N GLN A 287 -24.96 -149.04 6.35
CA GLN A 287 -25.70 -150.04 7.14
C GLN A 287 -26.88 -150.69 6.37
N ILE A 288 -27.25 -150.19 5.19
CA ILE A 288 -28.31 -150.79 4.35
C ILE A 288 -27.67 -151.89 3.50
N ASP A 289 -27.47 -153.02 4.17
CA ASP A 289 -26.52 -154.04 3.73
C ASP A 289 -26.89 -154.71 2.39
N HIS A 290 -25.85 -154.96 1.59
CA HIS A 290 -25.86 -155.74 0.34
C HIS A 290 -26.66 -157.06 0.43
N LEU A 291 -26.68 -157.69 1.61
CA LEU A 291 -27.45 -158.90 1.93
C LEU A 291 -28.98 -158.76 1.72
N ARG A 292 -29.52 -157.54 1.74
CA ARG A 292 -30.93 -157.26 1.39
C ARG A 292 -31.14 -157.20 -0.12
N VAL A 293 -30.21 -156.59 -0.85
CA VAL A 293 -30.27 -156.47 -2.32
C VAL A 293 -30.15 -157.83 -2.98
N GLU A 294 -29.20 -158.66 -2.55
CA GLU A 294 -29.03 -160.04 -3.04
C GLU A 294 -30.27 -160.90 -2.76
N ARG A 295 -30.89 -160.75 -1.59
CA ARG A 295 -32.10 -161.49 -1.23
C ARG A 295 -33.30 -161.08 -2.09
N ILE A 296 -33.45 -159.79 -2.37
CA ILE A 296 -34.50 -159.26 -3.26
C ILE A 296 -34.30 -159.79 -4.69
N SER A 297 -33.07 -159.76 -5.21
CA SER A 297 -32.72 -160.36 -6.51
C SER A 297 -33.08 -161.85 -6.56
N LYS A 298 -32.66 -162.66 -5.58
CA LYS A 298 -32.98 -164.09 -5.56
C LYS A 298 -34.47 -164.39 -5.46
N THR A 299 -35.27 -163.53 -4.81
CA THR A 299 -36.74 -163.66 -4.86
C THR A 299 -37.34 -163.20 -6.18
N LEU A 300 -36.73 -162.23 -6.87
CA LEU A 300 -37.18 -161.76 -8.19
C LEU A 300 -36.93 -162.84 -9.26
N ASP A 301 -35.73 -163.40 -9.32
CA ASP A 301 -35.35 -164.46 -10.26
C ASP A 301 -36.26 -165.70 -10.10
N LEU A 302 -36.56 -166.09 -8.85
CA LEU A 302 -37.50 -167.17 -8.54
C LEU A 302 -38.94 -166.83 -8.99
N THR A 303 -39.35 -165.57 -8.87
CA THR A 303 -40.69 -165.12 -9.28
C THR A 303 -40.83 -165.11 -10.80
N ASP A 304 -39.80 -164.68 -11.55
CA ASP A 304 -39.79 -164.76 -13.01
C ASP A 304 -39.74 -166.20 -13.53
N GLN A 305 -38.99 -167.08 -12.86
CA GLN A 305 -39.00 -168.52 -13.20
C GLN A 305 -40.38 -169.14 -12.97
N ILE A 306 -41.01 -168.89 -11.81
CA ILE A 306 -42.38 -169.35 -11.53
C ILE A 306 -43.37 -168.75 -12.52
N SER A 307 -43.26 -167.46 -12.84
CA SER A 307 -44.11 -166.79 -13.85
C SER A 307 -44.02 -167.47 -15.21
N THR A 308 -42.80 -167.83 -15.64
CA THR A 308 -42.54 -168.51 -16.91
C THR A 308 -43.12 -169.92 -16.93
N ASP A 309 -42.89 -170.72 -15.88
CA ASP A 309 -43.43 -172.09 -15.78
C ASP A 309 -44.97 -172.09 -15.67
N LEU A 310 -45.55 -171.12 -14.95
CA LEU A 310 -47.00 -170.97 -14.82
C LEU A 310 -47.62 -170.49 -16.15
N HIS A 311 -46.93 -169.63 -16.91
CA HIS A 311 -47.35 -169.25 -18.27
C HIS A 311 -47.34 -170.45 -19.23
N ASN A 312 -46.28 -171.27 -19.21
CA ASN A 312 -46.19 -172.51 -20.00
C ASN A 312 -47.24 -173.54 -19.57
N GLY A 313 -47.49 -173.68 -18.25
CA GLY A 313 -48.55 -174.51 -17.70
C GLY A 313 -49.95 -174.06 -18.13
N VAL A 314 -50.22 -172.75 -18.13
CA VAL A 314 -51.48 -172.17 -18.62
C VAL A 314 -51.62 -172.28 -20.14
N ALA A 315 -50.53 -172.22 -20.91
CA ALA A 315 -50.56 -172.47 -22.35
C ALA A 315 -50.93 -173.93 -22.65
N ASN A 316 -50.29 -174.90 -21.98
CA ASN A 316 -50.65 -176.32 -22.09
C ASN A 316 -52.09 -176.59 -21.60
N ALA A 317 -52.50 -175.99 -20.49
CA ALA A 317 -53.86 -176.11 -19.97
C ALA A 317 -54.89 -175.51 -20.95
N ARG A 318 -54.59 -174.37 -21.60
CA ARG A 318 -55.42 -173.80 -22.68
C ARG A 318 -55.47 -174.69 -23.91
N GLN A 319 -54.38 -175.36 -24.29
CA GLN A 319 -54.37 -176.30 -25.40
C GLN A 319 -55.20 -177.56 -25.08
N MET A 320 -55.09 -178.11 -23.87
CA MET A 320 -55.95 -179.20 -23.41
C MET A 320 -57.42 -178.75 -23.31
N LEU A 321 -57.69 -177.55 -22.79
CA LEU A 321 -59.04 -176.97 -22.76
C LEU A 321 -59.60 -176.77 -24.16
N ALA A 322 -58.82 -176.35 -25.16
CA ALA A 322 -59.28 -176.25 -26.54
C ALA A 322 -59.59 -177.63 -27.17
N THR A 323 -58.85 -178.69 -26.80
CA THR A 323 -59.22 -180.06 -27.21
C THR A 323 -60.47 -180.58 -26.49
N LEU A 324 -60.65 -180.23 -25.22
CA LEU A 324 -61.86 -180.54 -24.45
C LEU A 324 -63.07 -179.74 -24.94
N GLU A 325 -62.93 -178.46 -25.25
CA GLU A 325 -63.95 -177.59 -25.83
C GLU A 325 -64.41 -178.11 -27.18
N ARG A 326 -63.49 -178.64 -28.00
CA ARG A 326 -63.85 -179.32 -29.27
C ARG A 326 -64.66 -180.60 -29.03
N ALA A 327 -64.23 -181.45 -28.09
CA ALA A 327 -64.96 -182.67 -27.73
C ALA A 327 -66.30 -182.38 -27.04
N VAL A 328 -66.38 -181.31 -26.25
CA VAL A 328 -67.61 -180.82 -25.61
C VAL A 328 -68.54 -180.19 -26.65
N SER A 329 -68.04 -179.50 -27.67
CA SER A 329 -68.85 -178.94 -28.76
C SER A 329 -69.61 -180.02 -29.52
N ASP A 330 -68.95 -181.13 -29.87
CA ASP A 330 -69.58 -182.29 -30.51
C ASP A 330 -70.65 -182.96 -29.62
N VAL A 331 -70.55 -182.84 -28.29
CA VAL A 331 -71.54 -183.35 -27.33
C VAL A 331 -72.66 -182.33 -27.06
N SER A 332 -72.34 -181.05 -26.87
CA SER A 332 -73.29 -179.98 -26.51
C SER A 332 -74.22 -179.60 -27.67
N ALA A 333 -73.89 -179.98 -28.90
CA ALA A 333 -74.80 -179.92 -30.04
C ALA A 333 -76.08 -180.78 -29.85
N THR A 334 -76.19 -181.59 -28.79
CA THR A 334 -77.31 -182.51 -28.57
C THR A 334 -78.32 -182.11 -27.48
N LEU A 335 -78.04 -181.17 -26.55
CA LEU A 335 -78.98 -180.78 -25.47
C LEU A 335 -78.96 -179.28 -25.07
N THR A 336 -79.95 -178.53 -25.59
CA THR A 336 -80.85 -177.56 -24.90
C THR A 336 -80.40 -176.71 -23.69
N ASP A 337 -80.24 -175.39 -23.94
CA ASP A 337 -81.14 -174.29 -23.51
C ASP A 337 -81.01 -173.55 -22.12
N HIS A 338 -81.35 -172.24 -22.13
CA HIS A 338 -81.63 -171.23 -21.06
C HIS A 338 -80.51 -170.53 -20.20
N PRO A 339 -80.74 -169.29 -19.64
CA PRO A 339 -79.67 -168.27 -19.44
C PRO A 339 -79.67 -167.36 -18.14
N ALA A 340 -78.77 -166.33 -18.10
CA ALA A 340 -78.92 -164.96 -17.47
C ALA A 340 -78.21 -164.61 -16.08
N PRO A 341 -78.14 -163.33 -15.57
CA PRO A 341 -76.84 -162.68 -15.17
C PRO A 341 -76.77 -161.59 -14.00
N ALA A 342 -75.57 -160.96 -13.81
CA ALA A 342 -75.25 -159.54 -13.41
C ALA A 342 -75.43 -158.91 -11.97
N VAL A 343 -74.61 -157.87 -11.61
CA VAL A 343 -74.74 -156.93 -10.41
C VAL A 343 -73.80 -155.66 -10.47
N THR A 344 -73.94 -154.62 -9.60
CA THR A 344 -73.16 -153.31 -9.63
C THR A 344 -72.86 -152.58 -8.26
N PRO A 345 -71.96 -151.52 -8.17
CA PRO A 345 -71.47 -150.84 -6.93
C PRO A 345 -71.71 -149.28 -6.77
N ILE A 346 -71.20 -148.61 -5.69
CA ILE A 346 -71.59 -147.25 -5.16
C ILE A 346 -70.41 -146.30 -4.69
N LYS A 347 -70.64 -144.99 -4.37
CA LYS A 347 -69.65 -143.86 -4.23
C LYS A 347 -69.86 -142.81 -3.02
N PRO A 348 -69.69 -141.43 -3.05
CA PRO A 348 -68.90 -140.59 -2.06
C PRO A 348 -69.62 -139.39 -1.34
N LEU A 349 -68.91 -138.41 -0.69
CA LEU A 349 -69.35 -136.98 -0.40
C LEU A 349 -68.25 -135.96 0.07
N ALA A 350 -68.56 -134.63 0.28
CA ALA A 350 -67.59 -133.48 0.42
C ALA A 350 -68.11 -132.14 1.11
N PHE A 351 -67.55 -130.94 0.75
CA PHE A 351 -67.78 -129.49 1.15
C PHE A 351 -66.85 -128.88 2.26
N ALA A 352 -66.59 -127.56 2.50
CA ALA A 352 -66.57 -126.20 1.82
C ALA A 352 -65.91 -125.15 2.81
N SER A 353 -65.77 -123.78 2.73
CA SER A 353 -66.05 -122.62 1.80
C SER A 353 -65.37 -121.27 2.28
N VAL A 354 -65.48 -120.13 1.52
CA VAL A 354 -65.45 -118.66 1.92
C VAL A 354 -64.13 -117.93 2.36
N GLU A 355 -63.86 -116.59 2.20
CA GLU A 355 -64.17 -115.57 1.13
C GLU A 355 -63.29 -114.25 1.03
N PRO A 356 -63.34 -113.17 1.87
CA PRO A 356 -63.13 -111.73 1.46
C PRO A 356 -62.09 -110.89 2.30
N LEU A 357 -61.80 -109.54 2.25
CA LEU A 357 -62.25 -108.27 1.58
C LEU A 357 -61.14 -107.12 1.59
N ALA A 358 -61.34 -105.92 0.98
CA ALA A 358 -60.50 -104.66 1.00
C ALA A 358 -61.34 -103.39 0.56
N PRO A 359 -60.88 -102.17 0.10
CA PRO A 359 -59.60 -101.37 0.07
C PRO A 359 -59.75 -99.79 0.33
N VAL A 360 -58.85 -98.87 -0.18
CA VAL A 360 -59.01 -97.42 -0.64
C VAL A 360 -58.00 -96.30 -0.14
N MET A 361 -57.83 -95.18 -0.90
CA MET A 361 -56.72 -94.16 -0.88
C MET A 361 -57.19 -92.64 -1.06
N PRO A 362 -56.50 -91.67 -1.76
CA PRO A 362 -56.12 -90.26 -1.37
C PRO A 362 -57.13 -89.13 -1.83
N PRO A 363 -56.83 -87.78 -2.05
CA PRO A 363 -55.59 -86.92 -1.97
C PRO A 363 -55.73 -85.41 -1.51
N ASP A 364 -54.68 -84.58 -1.75
CA ASP A 364 -54.67 -83.16 -2.26
C ASP A 364 -54.09 -81.97 -1.41
N ARG A 365 -53.92 -80.79 -2.06
CA ARG A 365 -53.14 -79.56 -1.76
C ARG A 365 -53.90 -78.44 -1.00
N THR A 366 -53.20 -77.41 -0.50
CA THR A 366 -53.41 -75.96 -0.85
C THR A 366 -52.42 -74.98 -0.17
N VAL A 367 -52.48 -73.68 -0.51
CA VAL A 367 -51.60 -72.56 -0.07
C VAL A 367 -52.45 -71.35 0.35
N SER A 368 -52.14 -70.68 1.48
CA SER A 368 -52.48 -69.25 1.81
C SER A 368 -52.25 -68.92 3.32
N ASN A 369 -52.28 -67.66 3.82
CA ASN A 369 -51.69 -66.38 3.36
C ASN A 369 -51.80 -65.26 4.45
N ILE A 370 -50.70 -64.57 4.83
CA ILE A 370 -50.58 -63.14 5.25
C ILE A 370 -51.29 -62.55 6.53
N HIS A 371 -50.61 -61.54 7.15
CA HIS A 371 -51.01 -60.60 8.25
C HIS A 371 -51.11 -61.13 9.70
N SER A 372 -50.92 -60.34 10.78
CA SER A 372 -50.65 -58.89 10.99
C SER A 372 -49.55 -58.68 12.08
N VAL A 373 -48.61 -57.72 12.02
CA VAL A 373 -48.70 -56.28 12.39
C VAL A 373 -49.30 -55.98 13.78
N THR A 374 -48.46 -55.69 14.80
CA THR A 374 -48.42 -54.50 15.70
C THR A 374 -47.57 -54.77 16.96
N ASP A 375 -46.53 -53.97 17.24
CA ASP A 375 -46.53 -53.00 18.37
C ASP A 375 -45.20 -52.23 18.50
N ASP A 376 -45.29 -50.98 18.99
CA ASP A 376 -44.18 -50.04 19.22
C ASP A 376 -43.91 -49.80 20.73
N LYS A 377 -42.81 -49.09 21.03
CA LYS A 377 -42.51 -48.30 22.27
C LYS A 377 -41.83 -49.00 23.47
N ALA A 378 -40.52 -49.17 23.37
CA ALA A 378 -39.53 -48.99 24.46
C ALA A 378 -38.12 -49.02 23.84
N LEU A 379 -37.12 -48.20 24.17
CA LEU A 379 -37.01 -47.05 25.10
C LEU A 379 -35.98 -46.06 24.50
N LEU A 380 -36.30 -44.76 24.44
CA LEU A 380 -35.28 -43.69 24.30
C LEU A 380 -35.04 -43.10 25.69
N ASP A 381 -33.92 -43.45 26.36
CA ASP A 381 -33.49 -42.74 27.58
C ASP A 381 -32.01 -42.97 27.95
N VAL A 382 -31.06 -42.56 27.09
CA VAL A 382 -29.60 -42.71 27.34
C VAL A 382 -28.74 -41.53 26.83
N LEU A 383 -29.34 -40.35 26.59
CA LEU A 383 -28.61 -39.16 26.09
C LEU A 383 -29.08 -37.87 26.76
N SER A 384 -28.69 -37.66 28.02
CA SER A 384 -28.82 -36.38 28.74
C SER A 384 -27.87 -36.28 29.94
N ASP A 385 -26.55 -36.43 29.73
CA ASP A 385 -25.58 -36.00 30.74
C ASP A 385 -24.20 -35.67 30.14
N LEU A 386 -23.91 -34.36 29.99
CA LEU A 386 -22.57 -33.76 29.82
C LEU A 386 -22.71 -32.23 29.70
N ALA A 387 -22.35 -31.52 30.77
CA ALA A 387 -22.37 -30.05 30.80
C ALA A 387 -21.15 -29.44 30.05
N PRO A 388 -21.26 -28.20 29.51
CA PRO A 388 -20.14 -27.52 28.86
C PRO A 388 -19.08 -27.07 29.87
N ALA A 389 -17.80 -27.15 29.48
CA ALA A 389 -16.67 -26.62 30.24
C ALA A 389 -16.33 -25.17 29.85
N ASP A 390 -15.66 -24.45 30.75
CA ASP A 390 -15.41 -23.00 30.66
C ASP A 390 -14.47 -22.56 29.51
N PHE A 391 -14.70 -21.34 29.03
CA PHE A 391 -13.79 -20.64 28.11
C PHE A 391 -12.65 -19.94 28.86
N PRO A 392 -11.37 -20.19 28.52
CA PRO A 392 -10.26 -19.38 29.01
C PRO A 392 -10.14 -18.06 28.21
N GLU A 393 -10.37 -16.94 28.88
CA GLU A 393 -10.27 -15.58 28.35
C GLU A 393 -8.81 -15.18 28.06
N ASN A 394 -8.38 -15.23 26.78
CA ASN A 394 -7.01 -14.89 26.36
C ASN A 394 -6.97 -13.80 25.28
N ALA A 395 -7.50 -12.62 25.58
CA ALA A 395 -7.46 -11.44 24.70
C ALA A 395 -6.10 -10.70 24.71
N ALA A 396 -5.16 -11.07 25.59
CA ALA A 396 -3.95 -10.29 25.88
C ALA A 396 -2.83 -10.43 24.81
N ASP A 397 -2.64 -11.61 24.22
CA ASP A 397 -1.44 -11.88 23.42
C ASP A 397 -1.46 -11.30 21.99
N MET A 398 -2.64 -11.03 21.41
CA MET A 398 -2.73 -10.43 20.07
C MET A 398 -2.11 -9.02 19.98
N GLN A 399 -2.04 -8.27 21.09
CA GLN A 399 -1.52 -6.90 21.06
C GLN A 399 0.01 -6.82 20.94
N ARG A 400 0.77 -7.86 21.32
CA ARG A 400 2.24 -7.83 21.27
C ARG A 400 2.82 -7.94 19.86
N ASN A 401 2.12 -8.59 18.93
CA ASN A 401 2.59 -8.77 17.54
C ASN A 401 2.42 -7.53 16.64
N LEU A 402 1.76 -6.47 17.09
CA LEU A 402 1.59 -5.23 16.29
C LEU A 402 2.71 -4.21 16.48
N VAL A 403 3.60 -4.41 17.46
CA VAL A 403 4.72 -3.47 17.74
C VAL A 403 5.96 -3.80 16.89
N SER A 404 6.22 -5.08 16.62
CA SER A 404 7.39 -5.55 15.85
C SER A 404 7.39 -5.08 14.39
N LEU A 405 6.23 -4.91 13.77
CA LEU A 405 6.07 -4.45 12.38
C LEU A 405 6.31 -2.94 12.17
N ARG A 406 6.56 -2.16 13.23
CA ARG A 406 6.83 -0.71 13.13
C ARG A 406 8.32 -0.35 13.09
N ALA A 407 9.21 -1.34 13.20
CA ALA A 407 10.67 -1.15 13.28
C ALA A 407 11.41 -1.20 11.94
N TYR A 408 10.70 -1.41 10.82
CA TYR A 408 11.27 -1.46 9.47
C TYR A 408 10.49 -0.56 8.51
N ARG A 409 10.81 0.74 8.50
CA ARG A 409 10.54 1.66 7.38
C ARG A 409 11.49 2.85 7.40
#